data_AF-A0A3G7TSP9-F1
#
_entry.id   AF-A0A3G7TSP9-F1
#
_cell.length_a   1.000
_cell.length_b   1.000
_cell.length_c   1.000
_cell.angle_alpha   90.00
_cell.angle_beta   90.00
_cell.angle_gamma   90.00
#
_symmetry.space_group_name_H-M   'P 1'
#
loop_
_entity.id
_entity.type
_entity.pdbx_description
1 polymer ?
#
loop_
_entity_poly.entity_id
_entity_poly.type
_entity_poly.pdbx_seq_one_letter_code
_entity_poly.pdbx_strand_id
1 'polypeptide(L)'
;MPTQNVGKFFDFRARVTAPTWMIDPDHGLDAGVVPGASHRRSSGMEQVVELGTSSLDVLQAGGSFPQLFSVELNEDRLKGAKKVQVYFDGITSDGVTLMNDYEEAGSARNVGVQLLDSERKAVLLGHEGRAEYPVAPGFRLFFAARLVSTNGPVEAGEFSSFAECVILYA
;
A
#
# COMPACT_ATOMS: atom_id res chain seq x y z
N MET A 1 -5.58 -9.26 -30.23
CA MET A 1 -4.31 -8.50 -30.09
C MET A 1 -3.46 -9.17 -29.02
N PRO A 2 -2.13 -9.11 -29.06
CA PRO A 2 -1.30 -9.66 -28.00
C PRO A 2 -1.52 -8.88 -26.70
N THR A 3 -1.67 -9.60 -25.59
CA THR A 3 -1.79 -9.02 -24.25
C THR A 3 -0.57 -8.16 -23.95
N GLN A 4 -0.78 -6.89 -23.64
CA GLN A 4 0.32 -5.98 -23.32
C GLN A 4 0.39 -5.77 -21.81
N ASN A 5 1.56 -5.99 -21.21
CA ASN A 5 1.83 -5.78 -19.79
C ASN A 5 2.33 -4.34 -19.53
N VAL A 6 1.89 -3.72 -18.45
CA VAL A 6 2.43 -2.46 -17.88
C VAL A 6 2.55 -2.63 -16.37
N GLY A 7 3.75 -2.43 -15.83
CA GLY A 7 3.99 -2.29 -14.40
C GLY A 7 3.88 -0.83 -13.96
N LYS A 8 3.19 -0.59 -12.84
CA LYS A 8 3.18 0.70 -12.13
C LYS A 8 3.58 0.49 -10.69
N PHE A 9 4.41 1.37 -10.16
CA PHE A 9 4.95 1.21 -8.81
C PHE A 9 4.25 2.11 -7.81
N PHE A 10 3.97 1.57 -6.63
CA PHE A 10 3.31 2.25 -5.53
C PHE A 10 4.16 2.18 -4.27
N ASP A 11 4.32 3.31 -3.59
CA ASP A 11 4.96 3.41 -2.28
C ASP A 11 3.91 3.83 -1.25
N PHE A 12 3.58 2.93 -0.34
CA PHE A 12 2.61 3.15 0.73
C PHE A 12 3.33 3.62 1.98
N ARG A 13 3.00 4.83 2.43
CA ARG A 13 3.70 5.47 3.56
C ARG A 13 2.76 5.75 4.71
N ALA A 14 3.26 5.55 5.92
CA ALA A 14 2.50 5.82 7.13
C ALA A 14 3.41 6.01 8.34
N ARG A 15 2.83 6.51 9.42
CA ARG A 15 3.50 6.57 10.74
C ARG A 15 2.64 5.93 11.81
N VAL A 16 3.25 5.10 12.65
CA VAL A 16 2.61 4.47 13.82
C VAL A 16 3.11 5.17 15.07
N THR A 17 2.18 5.58 15.93
CA THR A 17 2.49 6.33 17.17
C THR A 17 2.07 5.56 18.40
N ALA A 18 2.94 5.57 19.42
CA ALA A 18 2.61 5.08 20.75
C ALA A 18 1.75 6.11 21.51
N PRO A 19 0.85 5.67 22.41
CA PRO A 19 0.10 6.60 23.22
C PRO A 19 1.02 7.35 24.19
N THR A 20 0.75 8.64 24.37
CA THR A 20 1.61 9.64 25.05
C THR A 20 1.95 9.33 26.52
N TRP A 21 1.29 8.36 27.15
CA TRP A 21 1.53 7.98 28.55
C TRP A 21 2.65 6.94 28.75
N MET A 22 3.23 6.40 27.66
CA MET A 22 4.43 5.55 27.70
C MET A 22 5.72 6.28 27.32
N ILE A 23 5.68 7.61 27.17
CA ILE A 23 6.89 8.41 26.92
C ILE A 23 7.54 8.70 28.27
N ASP A 24 8.60 7.97 28.59
CA ASP A 24 9.56 8.40 29.61
C ASP A 24 10.11 9.78 29.19
N PRO A 25 9.94 10.85 29.99
CA PRO A 25 10.26 12.22 29.57
C PRO A 25 11.74 12.48 29.24
N ASP A 26 12.64 11.51 29.46
CA ASP A 26 14.06 11.63 29.12
C ASP A 26 14.39 11.35 27.65
N HIS A 27 13.45 10.89 26.83
CA HIS A 27 13.64 10.75 25.38
C HIS A 27 12.78 11.72 24.58
N GLY A 28 13.07 13.01 24.76
CA GLY A 28 12.62 14.06 23.84
C GLY A 28 13.17 13.83 22.44
N LEU A 29 12.30 13.51 21.49
CA LEU A 29 12.54 13.72 20.06
C LEU A 29 11.21 14.13 19.41
N ASP A 30 10.82 15.35 19.76
CA ASP A 30 9.96 16.21 18.97
C ASP A 30 10.77 16.65 17.73
N ALA A 31 11.02 15.71 16.83
CA ALA A 31 11.53 15.99 15.50
C ALA A 31 10.45 15.51 14.54
N GLY A 32 9.93 16.45 13.74
CA GLY A 32 9.25 16.11 12.50
C GLY A 32 10.26 15.39 11.61
N VAL A 33 10.40 14.08 11.81
CA VAL A 33 11.13 13.19 10.93
C VAL A 33 10.30 13.13 9.67
N VAL A 34 10.79 13.81 8.63
CA VAL A 34 10.34 13.56 7.27
C VAL A 34 10.64 12.09 7.00
N PRO A 35 9.65 11.25 6.62
CA PRO A 35 9.89 9.84 6.37
C PRO A 35 11.07 9.67 5.43
N GLY A 36 12.11 8.98 5.90
CA GLY A 36 13.23 8.56 5.06
C GLY A 36 12.68 7.68 3.94
N ALA A 37 13.12 7.90 2.71
CA ALA A 37 12.59 7.13 1.61
C ALA A 37 13.14 5.71 1.62
N SER A 38 12.27 4.73 1.34
CA SER A 38 12.67 3.33 1.15
C SER A 38 13.82 3.20 0.16
N HIS A 39 14.77 2.31 0.45
CA HIS A 39 15.97 2.07 -0.36
C HIS A 39 15.66 1.53 -1.77
N ARG A 40 14.44 1.03 -2.02
CA ARG A 40 13.98 0.58 -3.35
C ARG A 40 13.38 1.74 -4.17
N ARG A 41 14.11 2.84 -4.33
CA ARG A 41 13.70 3.90 -5.27
C ARG A 41 13.97 3.46 -6.71
N SER A 42 12.92 3.16 -7.47
CA SER A 42 12.93 3.37 -8.90
C SER A 42 12.71 4.87 -9.16
N SER A 43 13.65 5.51 -9.83
CA SER A 43 13.64 6.96 -10.03
C SER A 43 12.40 7.43 -10.80
N GLY A 44 11.45 8.05 -10.10
CA GLY A 44 10.50 9.03 -10.67
C GLY A 44 9.22 8.49 -11.34
N MET A 45 8.91 7.19 -11.24
CA MET A 45 7.66 6.61 -11.79
C MET A 45 6.71 6.06 -10.71
N GLU A 46 6.99 6.34 -9.44
CA GLU A 46 6.29 5.78 -8.28
C GLU A 46 5.16 6.70 -7.83
N GLN A 47 3.96 6.13 -7.67
CA GLN A 47 2.84 6.82 -7.04
C GLN A 47 2.90 6.62 -5.53
N VAL A 48 3.04 7.71 -4.78
CA VAL A 48 3.03 7.67 -3.31
C VAL A 48 1.59 7.68 -2.80
N VAL A 49 1.25 6.74 -1.91
CA VAL A 49 -0.03 6.64 -1.22
C VAL A 49 0.20 6.90 0.26
N GLU A 50 -0.14 8.12 0.69
CA GLU A 50 -0.02 8.54 2.10
C GLU A 50 -1.20 8.02 2.91
N LEU A 51 -0.92 7.12 3.86
CA LEU A 51 -1.91 6.54 4.79
C LEU A 51 -2.10 7.37 6.06
N GLY A 52 -1.19 8.31 6.30
CA GLY A 52 -1.19 9.21 7.45
C GLY A 52 -0.65 8.56 8.73
N THR A 53 -1.03 9.13 9.86
CA THR A 53 -0.60 8.68 11.18
C THR A 53 -1.69 7.85 11.86
N SER A 54 -1.33 6.68 12.38
CA SER A 54 -2.23 5.81 13.15
C SER A 54 -1.65 5.55 14.54
N SER A 55 -2.51 5.47 15.55
CA SER A 55 -2.10 5.06 16.89
C SER A 55 -2.08 3.54 17.01
N LEU A 56 -1.32 3.02 17.98
CA LEU A 56 -1.32 1.61 18.34
C LEU A 56 -2.74 1.08 18.61
N ASP A 57 -3.56 1.85 19.33
CA ASP A 57 -4.92 1.45 19.71
C ASP A 57 -5.82 1.23 18.48
N VAL A 58 -5.69 2.09 17.45
CA VAL A 58 -6.43 1.96 16.20
C VAL A 58 -6.02 0.69 15.44
N LEU A 59 -4.72 0.39 15.40
CA LEU A 59 -4.22 -0.81 14.73
C LEU A 59 -4.67 -2.08 15.45
N GLN A 60 -4.65 -2.08 16.79
CA GLN A 60 -5.15 -3.18 17.62
C GLN A 60 -6.67 -3.36 17.50
N ALA A 61 -7.43 -2.28 17.26
CA ALA A 61 -8.88 -2.32 17.06
C ALA A 61 -9.31 -2.78 15.65
N GLY A 62 -8.38 -3.16 14.78
CA GLY A 62 -8.70 -3.72 13.46
C GLY A 62 -8.18 -2.90 12.27
N GLY A 63 -7.29 -1.94 12.49
CA GLY A 63 -6.58 -1.22 11.45
C GLY A 63 -7.04 0.23 11.24
N SER A 64 -6.27 0.96 10.42
CA SER A 64 -6.54 2.37 10.13
C SER A 64 -7.75 2.56 9.23
N PHE A 65 -8.21 3.82 9.14
CA PHE A 65 -9.18 4.19 8.11
C PHE A 65 -8.57 3.99 6.70
N PRO A 66 -9.31 3.43 5.72
CA PRO A 66 -8.78 3.23 4.38
C PRO A 66 -8.63 4.53 3.59
N GLN A 67 -7.45 4.73 3.00
CA GLN A 67 -7.19 5.80 2.04
C GLN A 67 -7.42 5.33 0.62
N LEU A 68 -8.19 6.10 -0.15
CA LEU A 68 -8.49 5.80 -1.54
C LEU A 68 -7.34 6.21 -2.45
N PHE A 69 -7.03 5.38 -3.43
CA PHE A 69 -6.10 5.70 -4.50
C PHE A 69 -6.61 5.13 -5.83
N SER A 70 -6.18 5.75 -6.93
CA SER A 70 -6.53 5.30 -8.28
C SER A 70 -5.32 4.71 -8.98
N VAL A 71 -5.56 3.66 -9.75
CA VAL A 71 -4.60 3.14 -10.73
C VAL A 71 -4.90 3.80 -12.07
N GLU A 72 -3.99 4.68 -12.51
CA GLU A 72 -4.09 5.30 -13.81
C GLU A 72 -3.87 4.28 -14.93
N LEU A 73 -4.76 4.25 -15.91
CA LEU A 73 -4.69 3.35 -17.06
C LEU A 73 -4.18 4.10 -18.30
N ASN A 74 -3.52 3.38 -19.21
CA ASN A 74 -3.09 3.95 -20.47
C ASN A 74 -4.28 4.03 -21.44
N GLU A 75 -4.76 5.24 -21.74
CA GLU A 75 -5.94 5.46 -22.57
C GLU A 75 -5.80 4.91 -23.99
N ASP A 76 -4.61 4.97 -24.59
CA ASP A 76 -4.39 4.44 -25.94
C ASP A 76 -4.48 2.91 -25.97
N ARG A 77 -4.04 2.23 -24.91
CA ARG A 77 -4.20 0.77 -24.77
C ARG A 77 -5.65 0.40 -24.46
N LEU A 78 -6.39 1.23 -23.72
CA LEU A 78 -7.80 1.02 -23.42
C LEU A 78 -8.67 1.01 -24.69
N LYS A 79 -8.39 1.86 -25.68
CA LYS A 79 -9.18 1.95 -26.95
C LYS A 79 -9.30 0.61 -27.68
N GLY A 80 -8.31 -0.28 -27.53
CA GLY A 80 -8.28 -1.60 -28.16
C GLY A 80 -8.64 -2.78 -27.25
N ALA A 81 -8.84 -2.54 -25.95
CA ALA A 81 -9.07 -3.57 -24.95
C ALA A 81 -10.56 -3.74 -24.65
N LYS A 82 -10.99 -4.99 -24.45
CA LYS A 82 -12.33 -5.31 -23.94
C LYS A 82 -12.34 -5.41 -22.41
N LYS A 83 -11.20 -5.79 -21.83
CA LYS A 83 -11.01 -5.92 -20.39
C LYS A 83 -9.61 -5.51 -19.96
N VAL A 84 -9.49 -5.14 -18.70
CA VAL A 84 -8.23 -4.92 -18.00
C VAL A 84 -8.13 -5.92 -16.86
N GLN A 85 -6.98 -6.56 -16.72
CA GLN A 85 -6.68 -7.37 -15.56
C GLN A 85 -5.64 -6.66 -14.70
N VAL A 86 -5.81 -6.69 -13.38
CA VAL A 86 -4.87 -6.08 -12.43
C VAL A 86 -4.57 -7.04 -11.29
N TYR A 87 -3.31 -7.06 -10.86
CA TYR A 87 -2.90 -7.58 -9.56
C TYR A 87 -1.79 -6.71 -8.99
N PHE A 88 -1.60 -6.78 -7.66
CA PHE A 88 -0.52 -6.09 -6.97
C PHE A 88 0.49 -7.11 -6.48
N ASP A 89 1.76 -6.94 -6.85
CA ASP A 89 2.87 -7.77 -6.39
C ASP A 89 3.73 -6.98 -5.42
N GLY A 90 4.13 -7.58 -4.32
CA GLY A 90 4.86 -6.91 -3.25
C GLY A 90 5.26 -7.90 -2.16
N ILE A 91 6.05 -7.42 -1.19
CA ILE A 91 6.55 -8.29 -0.12
C ILE A 91 5.40 -8.64 0.82
N THR A 92 5.11 -9.92 0.96
CA THR A 92 4.01 -10.43 1.79
C THR A 92 4.38 -11.76 2.45
N SER A 93 3.85 -12.02 3.65
CA SER A 93 3.97 -13.31 4.34
C SER A 93 2.68 -14.11 4.37
N ASP A 94 1.54 -13.48 4.09
CA ASP A 94 0.19 -14.06 4.21
C ASP A 94 -0.62 -14.01 2.91
N GLY A 95 -0.08 -13.38 1.86
CA GLY A 95 -0.72 -13.23 0.55
C GLY A 95 -1.76 -12.11 0.49
N VAL A 96 -1.97 -11.31 1.54
CA VAL A 96 -2.97 -10.22 1.58
C VAL A 96 -2.45 -8.93 2.20
N THR A 97 -1.31 -8.98 2.88
CA THR A 97 -0.72 -7.85 3.59
C THR A 97 0.67 -7.55 3.03
N LEU A 98 0.87 -6.32 2.59
CA LEU A 98 2.15 -5.76 2.19
C LEU A 98 2.97 -5.44 3.45
N MET A 99 4.18 -5.98 3.53
CA MET A 99 5.05 -5.86 4.69
C MET A 99 5.89 -4.57 4.64
N ASN A 100 6.30 -4.10 5.81
CA ASN A 100 7.18 -2.94 5.91
C ASN A 100 8.55 -3.26 5.30
N ASP A 101 8.96 -2.45 4.32
CA ASP A 101 10.26 -2.51 3.64
C ASP A 101 11.23 -1.46 4.20
N TYR A 102 10.81 -0.66 5.18
CA TYR A 102 11.65 0.33 5.84
C TYR A 102 12.57 -0.33 6.88
N GLU A 103 13.88 -0.33 6.62
CA GLU A 103 14.88 -1.05 7.42
C GLU A 103 15.64 -0.16 8.43
N GLU A 104 15.31 1.13 8.56
CA GLU A 104 16.03 2.06 9.42
C GLU A 104 15.62 1.97 10.91
N ALA A 105 16.46 2.53 11.78
CA ALA A 105 16.13 2.70 13.20
C ALA A 105 14.86 3.55 13.34
N GLY A 106 13.85 3.05 14.06
CA GLY A 106 12.54 3.70 14.14
C GLY A 106 11.51 3.16 13.14
N SER A 107 11.78 2.02 12.49
CA SER A 107 10.78 1.30 11.68
C SER A 107 9.66 0.70 12.52
N ALA A 108 8.41 0.88 12.08
CA ALA A 108 7.24 0.24 12.68
C ALA A 108 7.29 -1.27 12.49
N ARG A 109 6.97 -2.04 13.54
CA ARG A 109 6.96 -3.51 13.50
C ARG A 109 5.58 -4.09 13.72
N ASN A 110 5.39 -5.28 13.15
CA ASN A 110 4.13 -6.03 13.19
C ASN A 110 2.95 -5.21 12.63
N VAL A 111 3.23 -4.41 11.59
CA VAL A 111 2.25 -3.64 10.81
C VAL A 111 2.48 -3.93 9.34
N GLY A 112 1.40 -3.92 8.57
CA GLY A 112 1.44 -4.00 7.13
C GLY A 112 0.32 -3.19 6.49
N VAL A 113 0.29 -3.17 5.16
CA VAL A 113 -0.75 -2.52 4.38
C VAL A 113 -1.63 -3.57 3.73
N GLN A 114 -2.93 -3.46 3.99
CA GLN A 114 -3.94 -4.24 3.28
C GLN A 114 -4.53 -3.39 2.17
N LEU A 115 -4.50 -3.92 0.94
CA LEU A 115 -5.19 -3.34 -0.20
C LEU A 115 -6.63 -3.84 -0.24
N LEU A 116 -7.56 -2.95 -0.56
CA LEU A 116 -8.98 -3.21 -0.63
C LEU A 116 -9.51 -2.87 -2.03
N ASP A 117 -10.39 -3.71 -2.54
CA ASP A 117 -11.12 -3.45 -3.78
C ASP A 117 -12.28 -2.44 -3.58
N SER A 118 -13.03 -2.19 -4.64
CA SER A 118 -14.22 -1.33 -4.63
C SER A 118 -15.35 -1.83 -3.71
N GLU A 119 -15.35 -3.12 -3.36
CA GLU A 119 -16.30 -3.75 -2.43
C GLU A 119 -15.78 -3.77 -0.99
N ARG A 120 -14.63 -3.10 -0.72
CA ARG A 120 -13.94 -3.10 0.59
C ARG A 120 -13.43 -4.48 1.00
N LYS A 121 -13.25 -5.41 0.07
CA LYS A 121 -12.66 -6.73 0.34
C LYS A 121 -11.16 -6.67 0.15
N ALA A 122 -10.44 -7.45 0.97
CA ALA A 122 -8.99 -7.57 0.84
C ALA A 122 -8.60 -8.14 -0.52
N VAL A 123 -7.66 -7.47 -1.18
CA VAL A 123 -7.07 -7.92 -2.44
C VAL A 123 -5.97 -8.92 -2.12
N LEU A 124 -6.03 -10.10 -2.74
CA LEU A 124 -4.92 -11.05 -2.74
C LEU A 124 -3.74 -10.44 -3.51
N LEU A 125 -2.53 -10.65 -3.00
CA LEU A 125 -1.29 -10.19 -3.62
C LEU A 125 -0.71 -11.25 -4.55
N GLY A 126 0.10 -10.80 -5.50
CA GLY A 126 0.69 -11.64 -6.54
C GLY A 126 -0.31 -12.08 -7.61
N HIS A 127 0.14 -12.98 -8.48
CA HIS A 127 -0.63 -13.41 -9.66
C HIS A 127 -1.98 -14.07 -9.32
N GLU A 128 -2.08 -14.73 -8.16
CA GLU A 128 -3.30 -15.39 -7.69
C GLU A 128 -4.43 -14.39 -7.40
N GLY A 129 -4.08 -13.14 -7.07
CA GLY A 129 -5.03 -12.05 -6.84
C GLY A 129 -5.46 -11.28 -8.08
N ARG A 130 -5.22 -11.84 -9.28
CA ARG A 130 -5.62 -11.21 -10.54
C ARG A 130 -7.14 -11.04 -10.62
N ALA A 131 -7.56 -9.78 -10.68
CA ALA A 131 -8.94 -9.39 -10.92
C ALA A 131 -9.12 -8.92 -12.37
N GLU A 132 -10.29 -9.21 -12.96
CA GLU A 132 -10.66 -8.73 -14.29
C GLU A 132 -11.75 -7.65 -14.21
N TYR A 133 -11.62 -6.63 -15.06
CA TYR A 133 -12.55 -5.52 -15.12
C TYR A 133 -12.94 -5.24 -16.57
N PRO A 134 -14.24 -5.15 -16.90
CA PRO A 134 -14.68 -4.79 -18.24
C PRO A 134 -14.35 -3.33 -18.55
N VAL A 135 -13.82 -3.06 -19.75
CA VAL A 135 -13.54 -1.69 -20.19
C VAL A 135 -14.83 -1.02 -20.65
N ALA A 136 -15.08 0.17 -20.13
CA ALA A 136 -16.18 1.04 -20.51
C ALA A 136 -15.69 2.48 -20.74
N PRO A 137 -16.47 3.34 -21.43
CA PRO A 137 -16.13 4.76 -21.52
C PRO A 137 -15.99 5.40 -20.13
N GLY A 138 -14.88 6.12 -19.89
CA GLY A 138 -14.59 6.73 -18.59
C GLY A 138 -14.15 5.76 -17.50
N PHE A 139 -13.76 4.53 -17.87
CA PHE A 139 -13.32 3.50 -16.94
C PHE A 139 -12.12 3.94 -16.09
N ARG A 140 -12.25 3.79 -14.77
CA ARG A 140 -11.23 4.11 -13.77
C ARG A 140 -11.15 2.97 -12.75
N LEU A 141 -9.94 2.67 -12.30
CA LEU A 141 -9.71 1.68 -11.25
C LEU A 141 -9.37 2.36 -9.94
N PHE A 142 -10.14 2.05 -8.91
CA PHE A 142 -9.98 2.59 -7.56
C PHE A 142 -9.80 1.45 -6.58
N PHE A 143 -8.88 1.67 -5.64
CA PHE A 143 -8.59 0.78 -4.54
C PHE A 143 -8.54 1.62 -3.26
N ALA A 144 -8.53 0.95 -2.12
CA ALA A 144 -8.17 1.59 -0.86
C ALA A 144 -7.00 0.86 -0.21
N ALA A 145 -6.20 1.57 0.57
CA ALA A 145 -5.14 0.99 1.37
C ALA A 145 -5.37 1.38 2.84
N ARG A 146 -5.12 0.45 3.76
CA ARG A 146 -5.14 0.73 5.20
C ARG A 146 -3.99 0.02 5.88
N LEU A 147 -3.50 0.62 6.97
CA LEU A 147 -2.60 -0.08 7.88
C LEU A 147 -3.39 -1.12 8.68
N VAL A 148 -2.79 -2.27 8.89
CA VAL A 148 -3.32 -3.35 9.73
C VAL A 148 -2.19 -3.89 10.60
N SER A 149 -2.52 -4.35 11.81
CA SER A 149 -1.58 -5.14 12.61
C SER A 149 -1.37 -6.51 11.95
N THR A 150 -0.14 -6.99 11.96
CA THR A 150 0.20 -8.36 11.55
C THR A 150 0.41 -9.23 12.80
N ASN A 151 1.17 -10.33 12.68
CA ASN A 151 1.41 -11.24 13.79
C ASN A 151 2.39 -10.64 14.81
N GLY A 152 1.91 -10.35 16.01
CA GLY A 152 2.74 -9.92 17.14
C GLY A 152 2.37 -8.54 17.69
N PRO A 153 3.07 -8.07 18.74
CA PRO A 153 2.82 -6.76 19.33
C PRO A 153 3.27 -5.65 18.38
N VAL A 154 2.39 -4.70 18.09
CA VAL A 154 2.71 -3.57 17.21
C VAL A 154 3.74 -2.65 17.88
N GLU A 155 4.80 -2.28 17.15
CA GLU A 155 5.77 -1.26 17.56
C GLU A 155 5.59 0.03 16.75
N ALA A 156 5.68 1.16 17.44
CA ALA A 156 5.59 2.49 16.83
C ALA A 156 6.82 2.78 15.94
N GLY A 157 6.62 3.61 14.92
CA GLY A 157 7.68 3.93 13.97
C GLY A 157 7.18 4.37 12.60
N GLU A 158 8.11 4.55 11.67
CA GLU A 158 7.85 4.83 10.27
C GLU A 158 7.55 3.53 9.50
N PHE A 159 6.64 3.63 8.52
CA PHE A 159 6.26 2.54 7.65
C PHE A 159 6.39 2.97 6.19
N SER A 160 7.06 2.16 5.38
CA SER A 160 7.07 2.28 3.92
C SER A 160 7.05 0.89 3.31
N SER A 161 6.16 0.66 2.35
CA SER A 161 6.04 -0.62 1.66
C SER A 161 5.83 -0.41 0.17
N PHE A 162 6.49 -1.25 -0.64
CA PHE A 162 6.47 -1.12 -2.08
C PHE A 162 5.65 -2.23 -2.76
N ALA A 163 4.87 -1.84 -3.77
CA ALA A 163 4.17 -2.80 -4.63
C ALA A 163 4.22 -2.41 -6.12
N GLU A 164 4.32 -3.41 -6.98
CA GLU A 164 4.09 -3.31 -8.42
C GLU A 164 2.63 -3.67 -8.73
N CYS A 165 1.87 -2.72 -9.24
CA CYS A 165 0.60 -2.94 -9.89
C CYS A 165 0.84 -3.39 -11.33
N VAL A 166 0.57 -4.66 -11.62
CA VAL A 166 0.71 -5.24 -12.96
C VAL A 166 -0.63 -5.15 -13.69
N ILE A 167 -0.63 -4.52 -14.86
CA ILE A 167 -1.82 -4.22 -15.65
C ILE A 167 -1.75 -4.92 -17.01
N LEU A 168 -2.74 -5.75 -17.31
CA LEU A 168 -2.86 -6.45 -18.59
C LEU A 168 -4.08 -5.96 -19.36
N TYR A 169 -3.86 -5.52 -20.60
CA TYR A 169 -4.91 -5.08 -21.52
C TYR A 169 -5.24 -6.22 -22.50
N ALA A 170 -6.50 -6.65 -22.56
CA ALA A 170 -6.95 -7.80 -23.36
C ALA A 170 -8.27 -7.55 -24.11
#